data_AF-A0A1A8QJ61-F1
#
_entry.id   AF-A0A1A8QJ61-F1
#
_cell.length_a   1.000
_cell.length_b   1.000
_cell.length_c   1.000
_cell.angle_alpha   90.00
_cell.angle_beta   90.00
_cell.angle_gamma   90.00
#
_symmetry.space_group_name_H-M   'P 1'
#
loop_
_entity.id
_entity.type
_entity.pdbx_description
1 polymer ?
#
loop_
_entity_poly.entity_id
_entity_poly.type
_entity_poly.pdbx_seq_one_letter_code
_entity_poly.pdbx_strand_id
1 'polypeptide(L)'
;MLIHEAHQALVHPGDAESQQRLAQVAKAVSHSLNNCVNCLPGQKDVDMALRSIGEASKKLLVDFLPPCNKTFQEAQTDLNHTAAELNHSAGEVVHSSRGTSSQLATASGKFSQDFDEFLDAGIEMAGHTQSKDDQIQVIGNLKNISMASSKLLLAAKSLSVDPGAANAKNLLAVAARAVTESINQLITLCTQQAAGPRECDNALRELEAVRGLLGNLNEPVNELSYFDCIESVMENSKVLGESMAGISQHCKTGDVLAFGESVSLASKALCGLTEAAGQASYLVGVSDPSSHSGHEGLVDPIQFARAHQAIQMACQNLVDPASSASQVLSAATIVAKHTSALCNACRLASSKTSNPVARRQFVQSAKEVANTTANLVKTIKVNSPTDQNALDGDFSEENRNKCRAATAPLLEAVENLSTFANNPDFASIPPQISNEGSASQEPIVRSARCMH
;
A
#
# COMPACT_ATOMS: atom_id res chain seq x y z
N MET A 1 -17.32 37.31 -43.59
CA MET A 1 -16.21 37.88 -42.79
C MET A 1 -14.85 37.32 -43.20
N LEU A 2 -14.62 36.00 -43.22
CA LEU A 2 -13.32 35.42 -43.58
C LEU A 2 -12.73 35.93 -44.92
N ILE A 3 -13.55 35.99 -45.97
CA ILE A 3 -13.14 36.46 -47.31
C ILE A 3 -12.78 37.95 -47.30
N HIS A 4 -13.43 38.75 -46.47
CA HIS A 4 -13.20 40.19 -46.34
C HIS A 4 -11.86 40.47 -45.63
N GLU A 5 -11.59 39.76 -44.54
CA GLU A 5 -10.32 39.85 -43.81
C GLU A 5 -9.15 39.28 -44.63
N ALA A 6 -9.37 38.21 -45.39
CA ALA A 6 -8.37 37.67 -46.31
C ALA A 6 -7.99 38.68 -47.41
N HIS A 7 -8.97 39.45 -47.91
CA HIS A 7 -8.72 40.52 -48.86
C HIS A 7 -7.94 41.69 -48.23
N GLN A 8 -8.28 42.10 -46.99
CA GLN A 8 -7.53 43.15 -46.28
C GLN A 8 -6.08 42.73 -45.99
N ALA A 9 -5.85 41.47 -45.59
CA ALA A 9 -4.51 40.92 -45.39
C ALA A 9 -3.69 40.82 -46.69
N LEU A 10 -4.35 40.67 -47.85
CA LEU A 10 -3.73 40.72 -49.18
C LEU A 10 -3.36 42.14 -49.64
N VAL A 11 -4.18 43.14 -49.28
CA VAL A 11 -3.95 44.55 -49.62
C VAL A 11 -2.81 45.16 -48.80
N HIS A 12 -2.60 44.69 -47.57
CA HIS A 12 -1.51 45.13 -46.69
C HIS A 12 -0.60 43.98 -46.25
N PRO A 13 0.24 43.44 -47.15
CA PRO A 13 1.14 42.33 -46.84
C PRO A 13 2.22 42.77 -45.84
N GLY A 14 2.11 42.30 -44.59
CA GLY A 14 3.04 42.60 -43.50
C GLY A 14 2.41 43.22 -42.25
N ASP A 15 1.11 43.57 -42.29
CA ASP A 15 0.39 44.05 -41.11
C ASP A 15 0.05 42.89 -40.15
N ALA A 16 0.71 42.89 -38.98
CA ALA A 16 0.55 41.86 -37.95
C ALA A 16 -0.88 41.82 -37.38
N GLU A 17 -1.57 42.96 -37.31
CA GLU A 17 -2.94 43.00 -36.81
C GLU A 17 -3.92 42.32 -37.76
N SER A 18 -3.79 42.57 -39.07
CA SER A 18 -4.64 41.93 -40.08
C SER A 18 -4.43 40.41 -40.14
N GLN A 19 -3.19 39.93 -39.92
CA GLN A 19 -2.91 38.49 -39.78
C GLN A 19 -3.53 37.89 -38.51
N GLN A 20 -3.47 38.60 -37.38
CA GLN A 20 -4.07 38.15 -36.12
C GLN A 20 -5.61 38.13 -36.20
N ARG A 21 -6.23 39.15 -36.81
CA ARG A 21 -7.68 39.19 -37.07
C ARG A 21 -8.12 38.04 -37.96
N LEU A 22 -7.39 37.75 -39.05
CA LEU A 22 -7.67 36.61 -39.91
C LEU A 22 -7.58 35.27 -39.16
N ALA A 23 -6.57 35.09 -38.29
CA ALA A 23 -6.44 33.88 -37.48
C ALA A 23 -7.59 33.72 -36.46
N GLN A 24 -8.03 34.81 -35.83
CA GLN A 24 -9.19 34.79 -34.93
C GLN A 24 -10.49 34.44 -35.68
N VAL A 25 -10.71 35.04 -36.86
CA VAL A 25 -11.87 34.74 -37.70
C VAL A 25 -11.80 33.30 -38.22
N ALA A 26 -10.63 32.79 -38.58
CA ALA A 26 -10.44 31.38 -38.94
C ALA A 26 -10.78 30.44 -37.78
N LYS A 27 -10.34 30.77 -36.55
CA LYS A 27 -10.70 30.01 -35.34
C LYS A 27 -12.21 30.05 -35.06
N ALA A 28 -12.85 31.21 -35.24
CA ALA A 28 -14.29 31.37 -35.11
C ALA A 28 -15.05 30.56 -36.17
N VAL A 29 -14.60 30.58 -37.42
CA VAL A 29 -15.18 29.77 -38.51
C VAL A 29 -15.03 28.27 -38.23
N SER A 30 -13.85 27.81 -37.81
CA SER A 30 -13.63 26.42 -37.40
C SER A 30 -14.53 26.03 -36.21
N HIS A 31 -14.72 26.93 -35.25
CA HIS A 31 -15.63 26.71 -34.13
C HIS A 31 -17.10 26.63 -34.59
N SER A 32 -17.55 27.53 -35.47
CA SER A 32 -18.89 27.49 -36.06
C SER A 32 -19.12 26.24 -36.90
N LEU A 33 -18.13 25.80 -37.69
CA LEU A 33 -18.18 24.55 -38.45
C LEU A 33 -18.29 23.34 -37.53
N ASN A 34 -17.50 23.30 -36.45
CA ASN A 34 -17.60 22.25 -35.44
C ASN A 34 -18.99 22.24 -34.78
N ASN A 35 -19.56 23.41 -34.52
CA ASN A 35 -20.94 23.53 -34.00
C ASN A 35 -21.98 23.03 -35.01
N CYS A 36 -21.80 23.29 -36.31
CA CYS A 36 -22.67 22.72 -37.35
C CYS A 36 -22.60 21.18 -37.39
N VAL A 37 -21.42 20.58 -37.24
CA VAL A 37 -21.24 19.12 -37.14
C VAL A 37 -21.91 18.56 -35.89
N ASN A 38 -21.80 19.25 -34.74
CA ASN A 38 -22.47 18.85 -33.50
C ASN A 38 -24.02 18.94 -33.57
N CYS A 39 -24.57 19.71 -34.51
CA CYS A 39 -26.01 19.80 -34.74
C CYS A 39 -26.56 18.66 -35.61
N LEU A 40 -25.72 17.80 -36.17
CA LEU A 40 -26.17 16.68 -36.99
C LEU A 40 -26.89 15.62 -36.12
N PRO A 41 -27.99 15.02 -36.62
CA PRO A 41 -28.67 13.91 -35.95
C PRO A 41 -27.69 12.75 -35.75
N GLY A 42 -27.65 12.14 -34.56
CA GLY A 42 -26.61 11.19 -34.15
C GLY A 42 -25.47 11.84 -33.36
N GLN A 43 -24.90 12.95 -33.84
CA GLN A 43 -23.83 13.66 -33.12
C GLN A 43 -24.37 14.35 -31.86
N LYS A 44 -25.51 15.01 -32.00
CA LYS A 44 -26.23 15.66 -30.88
C LYS A 44 -26.62 14.66 -29.79
N ASP A 45 -27.02 13.45 -30.19
CA ASP A 45 -27.49 12.41 -29.29
C ASP A 45 -26.32 11.75 -28.54
N VAL A 46 -25.19 11.55 -29.22
CA VAL A 46 -23.94 11.13 -28.57
C VAL A 46 -23.45 12.20 -27.58
N ASP A 47 -23.57 13.48 -27.91
CA ASP A 47 -23.25 14.58 -26.98
C ASP A 47 -24.21 14.61 -25.77
N MET A 48 -25.48 14.25 -25.98
CA MET A 48 -26.45 14.13 -24.88
C MET A 48 -26.11 12.96 -23.96
N ALA A 49 -25.75 11.80 -24.53
CA ALA A 49 -25.27 10.64 -23.78
C ALA A 49 -23.99 10.98 -22.98
N LEU A 50 -23.03 11.68 -23.59
CA LEU A 50 -21.81 12.13 -22.89
C LEU A 50 -22.13 13.05 -21.70
N ARG A 51 -23.10 13.97 -21.85
CA ARG A 51 -23.54 14.82 -20.73
C ARG A 51 -24.21 14.01 -19.63
N SER A 52 -25.08 13.06 -19.99
CA SER A 52 -25.76 12.19 -19.03
C SER A 52 -24.77 11.32 -18.25
N ILE A 53 -23.78 10.70 -18.90
CA ILE A 53 -22.68 9.99 -18.21
C ILE A 53 -21.91 10.93 -17.28
N GLY A 54 -21.61 12.15 -17.74
CA GLY A 54 -20.92 13.15 -16.93
C GLY A 54 -21.73 13.59 -15.71
N GLU A 55 -23.05 13.73 -15.83
CA GLU A 55 -23.96 14.06 -14.74
C GLU A 55 -24.11 12.90 -13.75
N ALA A 56 -24.33 11.68 -14.24
CA ALA A 56 -24.37 10.47 -13.43
C ALA A 56 -23.06 10.31 -12.63
N SER A 57 -21.92 10.53 -13.28
CA SER A 57 -20.60 10.43 -12.64
C SER A 57 -20.34 11.45 -11.54
N LYS A 58 -21.10 12.56 -11.47
CA LYS A 58 -21.03 13.50 -10.34
C LYS A 58 -21.53 12.85 -9.04
N LYS A 59 -22.37 11.82 -9.12
CA LYS A 59 -22.78 11.02 -7.94
C LYS A 59 -21.55 10.41 -7.24
N LEU A 60 -20.46 10.12 -7.97
CA LEU A 60 -19.19 9.60 -7.43
C LEU A 60 -18.27 10.67 -6.79
N LEU A 61 -18.66 11.94 -6.82
CA LEU A 61 -17.90 13.06 -6.23
C LEU A 61 -18.45 13.46 -4.85
N VAL A 62 -19.55 12.86 -4.41
CA VAL A 62 -20.19 13.18 -3.12
C VAL A 62 -19.43 12.49 -1.99
N ASP A 63 -19.10 13.23 -0.93
CA ASP A 63 -18.35 12.72 0.24
C ASP A 63 -19.10 11.67 1.08
N PHE A 64 -20.41 11.52 0.86
CA PHE A 64 -21.27 10.57 1.56
C PHE A 64 -22.08 9.74 0.56
N LEU A 65 -21.92 8.43 0.62
CA LEU A 65 -22.73 7.50 -0.15
C LEU A 65 -24.17 7.45 0.38
N PRO A 66 -25.15 7.17 -0.49
CA PRO A 66 -26.54 6.95 -0.08
C PRO A 66 -26.65 5.78 0.92
N PRO A 67 -27.66 5.78 1.81
CA PRO A 67 -27.96 4.62 2.64
C PRO A 67 -28.34 3.42 1.75
N CYS A 68 -27.75 2.26 2.02
CA CYS A 68 -28.07 1.01 1.32
C CYS A 68 -29.52 0.61 1.61
N ASN A 69 -30.26 0.27 0.56
CA ASN A 69 -31.65 -0.15 0.65
C ASN A 69 -31.84 -1.64 0.36
N LYS A 70 -30.81 -2.32 -0.17
CA LYS A 70 -30.85 -3.72 -0.57
C LYS A 70 -29.89 -4.57 0.28
N THR A 71 -30.03 -5.89 0.20
CA THR A 71 -29.02 -6.80 0.74
C THR A 71 -27.81 -6.89 -0.19
N PHE A 72 -26.63 -7.25 0.34
CA PHE A 72 -25.42 -7.42 -0.50
C PHE A 72 -25.64 -8.41 -1.65
N GLN A 73 -26.40 -9.48 -1.43
CA GLN A 73 -26.66 -10.50 -2.46
C GLN A 73 -27.57 -9.98 -3.58
N GLU A 74 -28.58 -9.17 -3.23
CA GLU A 74 -29.43 -8.48 -4.22
C GLU A 74 -28.61 -7.43 -4.98
N ALA A 75 -27.84 -6.60 -4.26
CA ALA A 75 -26.98 -5.58 -4.87
C ALA A 75 -25.91 -6.21 -5.80
N GLN A 76 -25.35 -7.37 -5.43
CA GLN A 76 -24.41 -8.12 -6.26
C GLN A 76 -25.08 -8.70 -7.51
N THR A 77 -26.31 -9.22 -7.37
CA THR A 77 -27.08 -9.75 -8.50
C THR A 77 -27.43 -8.63 -9.47
N ASP A 78 -27.88 -7.49 -8.96
CA ASP A 78 -28.20 -6.30 -9.73
C ASP A 78 -26.96 -5.72 -10.43
N LEU A 79 -25.81 -5.65 -9.74
CA LEU A 79 -24.55 -5.22 -10.33
C LEU A 79 -24.14 -6.13 -11.50
N ASN A 80 -24.22 -7.45 -11.32
CA ASN A 80 -23.89 -8.41 -12.37
C ASN A 80 -24.84 -8.31 -13.58
N HIS A 81 -26.13 -8.09 -13.33
CA HIS A 81 -27.13 -7.94 -14.37
C HIS A 81 -26.89 -6.66 -15.19
N THR A 82 -26.84 -5.51 -14.52
CA THR A 82 -26.61 -4.20 -15.14
C THR A 82 -25.24 -4.13 -15.84
N ALA A 83 -24.22 -4.80 -15.31
CA ALA A 83 -22.92 -4.92 -15.97
C ALA A 83 -22.98 -5.69 -17.29
N ALA A 84 -23.78 -6.76 -17.36
CA ALA A 84 -23.98 -7.52 -18.59
C ALA A 84 -24.72 -6.68 -19.65
N GLU A 85 -25.73 -5.92 -19.24
CA GLU A 85 -26.46 -4.98 -20.11
C GLU A 85 -25.56 -3.86 -20.63
N LEU A 86 -24.78 -3.23 -19.75
CA LEU A 86 -23.83 -2.18 -20.14
C LEU A 86 -22.77 -2.70 -21.13
N ASN A 87 -22.26 -3.90 -20.92
CA ASN A 87 -21.33 -4.55 -21.85
C ASN A 87 -21.96 -4.83 -23.21
N HIS A 88 -23.22 -5.30 -23.21
CA HIS A 88 -23.96 -5.53 -24.44
C HIS A 88 -24.16 -4.21 -25.21
N SER A 89 -24.61 -3.16 -24.52
CA SER A 89 -24.80 -1.82 -25.10
C SER A 89 -23.50 -1.18 -25.58
N ALA A 90 -22.37 -1.42 -24.92
CA ALA A 90 -21.05 -1.02 -25.43
C ALA A 90 -20.75 -1.67 -26.79
N GLY A 91 -21.06 -2.95 -26.95
CA GLY A 91 -20.96 -3.67 -28.22
C GLY A 91 -21.89 -3.11 -29.30
N GLU A 92 -23.13 -2.78 -28.94
CA GLU A 92 -24.11 -2.17 -29.85
C GLU A 92 -23.67 -0.79 -30.33
N VAL A 93 -23.02 0.03 -29.50
CA VAL A 93 -22.42 1.31 -29.91
C VAL A 93 -21.31 1.08 -30.95
N VAL A 94 -20.45 0.08 -30.74
CA VAL A 94 -19.41 -0.28 -31.72
C VAL A 94 -20.02 -0.73 -33.04
N HIS A 95 -21.08 -1.54 -33.01
CA HIS A 95 -21.76 -2.00 -34.21
C HIS A 95 -22.46 -0.84 -34.95
N SER A 96 -23.25 -0.06 -34.22
CA SER A 96 -24.07 1.04 -34.75
C SER A 96 -23.23 2.21 -35.28
N SER A 97 -22.01 2.40 -34.77
CA SER A 97 -21.06 3.39 -35.30
C SER A 97 -20.67 3.18 -36.77
N ARG A 98 -20.91 1.98 -37.33
CA ARG A 98 -20.69 1.64 -38.75
C ARG A 98 -21.95 1.77 -39.59
N GLY A 99 -23.10 1.95 -38.95
CA GLY A 99 -24.42 2.03 -39.56
C GLY A 99 -24.85 3.47 -39.81
N THR A 100 -26.15 3.74 -39.64
CA THR A 100 -26.74 5.07 -39.82
C THR A 100 -26.62 5.91 -38.56
N SER A 101 -26.58 7.24 -38.70
CA SER A 101 -26.51 8.16 -37.55
C SER A 101 -27.69 8.01 -36.57
N SER A 102 -28.85 7.53 -37.05
CA SER A 102 -30.01 7.21 -36.20
C SER A 102 -29.80 5.97 -35.34
N GLN A 103 -29.12 4.93 -35.86
CA GLN A 103 -28.80 3.73 -35.08
C GLN A 103 -27.79 4.06 -33.98
N LEU A 104 -26.79 4.90 -34.29
CA LEU A 104 -25.85 5.39 -33.29
C LEU A 104 -26.55 6.23 -32.22
N ALA A 105 -27.50 7.09 -32.59
CA ALA A 105 -28.29 7.87 -31.63
C ALA A 105 -29.01 6.96 -30.62
N THR A 106 -29.71 5.93 -31.10
CA THR A 106 -30.42 4.96 -30.24
C THR A 106 -29.46 4.17 -29.37
N ALA A 107 -28.36 3.66 -29.94
CA ALA A 107 -27.37 2.87 -29.21
C ALA A 107 -26.66 3.70 -28.13
N SER A 108 -26.28 4.95 -28.41
CA SER A 108 -25.66 5.85 -27.44
C SER A 108 -26.63 6.28 -26.34
N GLY A 109 -27.91 6.49 -26.65
CA GLY A 109 -28.94 6.75 -25.65
C GLY A 109 -29.12 5.56 -24.70
N LYS A 110 -29.27 4.35 -25.26
CA LYS A 110 -29.38 3.11 -24.45
C LYS A 110 -28.14 2.89 -23.60
N PHE A 111 -26.95 3.03 -24.17
CA PHE A 111 -25.69 2.89 -23.43
C PHE A 111 -25.58 3.86 -22.25
N SER A 112 -26.06 5.10 -22.42
CA SER A 112 -26.06 6.08 -21.34
C SER A 112 -27.05 5.72 -20.21
N GLN A 113 -28.20 5.15 -20.56
CA GLN A 113 -29.18 4.69 -19.58
C GLN A 113 -28.65 3.48 -18.81
N ASP A 114 -28.19 2.44 -19.52
CA ASP A 114 -27.62 1.24 -18.92
C ASP A 114 -26.38 1.60 -18.05
N PHE A 115 -25.63 2.65 -18.42
CA PHE A 115 -24.54 3.18 -17.59
C PHE A 115 -25.03 3.81 -16.28
N ASP A 116 -26.11 4.61 -16.30
CA ASP A 116 -26.65 5.23 -15.08
C ASP A 116 -27.19 4.17 -14.11
N GLU A 117 -27.88 3.15 -14.63
CA GLU A 117 -28.39 2.01 -13.85
C GLU A 117 -27.24 1.17 -13.25
N PHE A 118 -26.20 0.89 -14.04
CA PHE A 118 -24.97 0.22 -13.55
C PHE A 118 -24.25 1.07 -12.50
N LEU A 119 -24.17 2.37 -12.69
CA LEU A 119 -23.49 3.28 -11.77
C LEU A 119 -24.19 3.30 -10.41
N ASP A 120 -25.53 3.36 -10.41
CA ASP A 120 -26.33 3.30 -9.19
C ASP A 120 -26.17 1.95 -8.47
N ALA A 121 -26.16 0.83 -9.20
CA ALA A 121 -25.85 -0.49 -8.64
C ALA A 121 -24.43 -0.58 -8.06
N GLY A 122 -23.44 0.04 -8.72
CA GLY A 122 -22.06 0.12 -8.24
C GLY A 122 -21.91 0.99 -6.98
N ILE A 123 -22.65 2.09 -6.89
CA ILE A 123 -22.71 2.96 -5.70
C ILE A 123 -23.34 2.23 -4.52
N GLU A 124 -24.43 1.50 -4.74
CA GLU A 124 -25.05 0.62 -3.72
C GLU A 124 -24.03 -0.41 -3.22
N MET A 125 -23.29 -1.05 -4.12
CA MET A 125 -22.23 -2.02 -3.76
C MET A 125 -21.09 -1.39 -2.96
N ALA A 126 -20.70 -0.15 -3.28
CA ALA A 126 -19.71 0.60 -2.49
C ALA A 126 -20.20 0.93 -1.07
N GLY A 127 -21.52 1.03 -0.88
CA GLY A 127 -22.15 1.23 0.42
C GLY A 127 -22.09 -0.02 1.33
N HIS A 128 -22.06 -1.21 0.74
CA HIS A 128 -21.91 -2.47 1.48
C HIS A 128 -20.45 -2.79 1.86
N THR A 129 -19.49 -2.01 1.38
CA THR A 129 -18.08 -2.23 1.67
C THR A 129 -17.74 -1.82 3.12
N GLN A 130 -17.05 -2.71 3.86
CA GLN A 130 -16.73 -2.48 5.29
C GLN A 130 -15.59 -1.47 5.51
N SER A 131 -14.58 -1.46 4.63
CA SER A 131 -13.42 -0.58 4.75
C SER A 131 -13.57 0.66 3.87
N LYS A 132 -13.16 1.83 4.41
CA LYS A 132 -13.06 3.06 3.63
C LYS A 132 -12.08 2.92 2.46
N ASP A 133 -10.98 2.17 2.62
CA ASP A 133 -10.03 1.95 1.54
C ASP A 133 -10.63 1.10 0.41
N ASP A 134 -11.37 0.05 0.77
CA ASP A 134 -12.06 -0.81 -0.20
C ASP A 134 -13.18 -0.01 -0.91
N GLN A 135 -13.89 0.86 -0.19
CA GLN A 135 -14.90 1.76 -0.75
C GLN A 135 -14.27 2.78 -1.72
N ILE A 136 -13.11 3.35 -1.37
CA ILE A 136 -12.33 4.23 -2.26
C ILE A 136 -11.89 3.46 -3.51
N GLN A 137 -11.50 2.18 -3.39
CA GLN A 137 -11.15 1.36 -4.53
C GLN A 137 -12.36 1.09 -5.44
N VAL A 138 -13.53 0.74 -4.90
CA VAL A 138 -14.76 0.52 -5.67
C VAL A 138 -15.16 1.81 -6.41
N ILE A 139 -15.17 2.95 -5.71
CA ILE A 139 -15.46 4.26 -6.33
C ILE A 139 -14.41 4.62 -7.39
N GLY A 140 -13.13 4.33 -7.14
CA GLY A 140 -12.05 4.53 -8.10
C GLY A 140 -12.25 3.73 -9.38
N ASN A 141 -12.67 2.47 -9.27
CA ASN A 141 -13.00 1.63 -10.42
C ASN A 141 -14.23 2.17 -11.18
N LEU A 142 -15.28 2.61 -10.48
CA LEU A 142 -16.44 3.25 -11.12
C LEU A 142 -16.05 4.53 -11.89
N LYS A 143 -15.12 5.34 -11.35
CA LYS A 143 -14.57 6.52 -12.06
C LYS A 143 -13.79 6.12 -13.31
N ASN A 144 -13.02 5.02 -13.25
CA ASN A 144 -12.31 4.51 -14.43
C ASN A 144 -13.27 4.02 -15.52
N ILE A 145 -14.35 3.32 -15.14
CA ILE A 145 -15.40 2.88 -16.06
C ILE A 145 -16.07 4.10 -16.71
N SER A 146 -16.44 5.12 -15.92
CA SER A 146 -16.98 6.39 -16.44
C SER A 146 -16.08 7.03 -17.51
N MET A 147 -14.77 7.11 -17.22
CA MET A 147 -13.80 7.66 -18.17
C MET A 147 -13.68 6.79 -19.43
N ALA A 148 -13.67 5.46 -19.29
CA ALA A 148 -13.62 4.53 -20.42
C ALA A 148 -14.89 4.63 -21.30
N SER A 149 -16.07 4.70 -20.67
CA SER A 149 -17.37 4.88 -21.33
C SER A 149 -17.45 6.21 -22.09
N SER A 150 -16.92 7.28 -21.52
CA SER A 150 -16.81 8.58 -22.19
C SER A 150 -15.89 8.53 -23.41
N LYS A 151 -14.73 7.85 -23.28
CA LYS A 151 -13.79 7.64 -24.41
C LYS A 151 -14.43 6.81 -25.53
N LEU A 152 -15.23 5.80 -25.18
CA LEU A 152 -15.97 4.98 -26.14
C LEU A 152 -16.93 5.84 -26.98
N LEU A 153 -17.76 6.65 -26.34
CA LEU A 153 -18.69 7.55 -27.03
C LEU A 153 -17.98 8.60 -27.88
N LEU A 154 -16.86 9.17 -27.40
CA LEU A 154 -16.05 10.10 -28.20
C LEU A 154 -15.44 9.43 -29.44
N ALA A 155 -14.98 8.19 -29.32
CA ALA A 155 -14.49 7.42 -30.46
C ALA A 155 -15.63 7.10 -31.45
N ALA A 156 -16.82 6.77 -30.95
CA ALA A 156 -17.99 6.51 -31.78
C ALA A 156 -18.45 7.77 -32.52
N LYS A 157 -18.40 8.91 -31.83
CA LYS A 157 -18.64 10.24 -32.39
C LYS A 157 -17.73 10.53 -33.58
N SER A 158 -16.42 10.35 -33.39
CA SER A 158 -15.40 10.57 -34.42
C SER A 158 -15.62 9.67 -35.65
N LEU A 159 -15.90 8.38 -35.42
CA LEU A 159 -16.15 7.42 -36.49
C LEU A 159 -17.45 7.72 -37.28
N SER A 160 -18.46 8.30 -36.63
CA SER A 160 -19.68 8.73 -37.32
C SER A 160 -19.46 9.94 -38.25
N VAL A 161 -18.45 10.78 -37.98
CA VAL A 161 -18.08 11.89 -38.87
C VAL A 161 -17.21 11.41 -40.03
N ASP A 162 -16.33 10.43 -39.77
CA ASP A 162 -15.46 9.82 -40.78
C ASP A 162 -15.48 8.28 -40.71
N PRO A 163 -16.42 7.63 -41.43
CA PRO A 163 -16.50 6.16 -41.49
C PRO A 163 -15.29 5.48 -42.16
N GLY A 164 -14.45 6.25 -42.86
CA GLY A 164 -13.25 5.78 -43.56
C GLY A 164 -12.01 5.70 -42.67
N ALA A 165 -12.01 6.38 -41.51
CA ALA A 165 -10.89 6.43 -40.59
C ALA A 165 -10.62 5.05 -39.92
N ALA A 166 -9.70 4.28 -40.49
CA ALA A 166 -9.25 3.00 -39.91
C ALA A 166 -8.73 3.16 -38.47
N ASN A 167 -8.08 4.29 -38.17
CA ASN A 167 -7.61 4.60 -36.82
C ASN A 167 -8.76 4.77 -35.81
N ALA A 168 -9.86 5.45 -36.20
CA ALA A 168 -11.02 5.63 -35.34
C ALA A 168 -11.73 4.30 -35.03
N LYS A 169 -11.77 3.37 -36.01
CA LYS A 169 -12.32 2.01 -35.80
C LYS A 169 -11.51 1.22 -34.76
N ASN A 170 -10.19 1.31 -34.81
CA ASN A 170 -9.33 0.63 -33.84
C ASN A 170 -9.49 1.24 -32.45
N LEU A 171 -9.45 2.58 -32.34
CA LEU A 171 -9.66 3.30 -31.07
C LEU A 171 -10.99 2.95 -30.42
N LEU A 172 -12.06 2.85 -31.21
CA LEU A 172 -13.38 2.47 -30.73
C LEU A 172 -13.41 1.06 -30.16
N ALA A 173 -12.82 0.09 -30.86
CA ALA A 173 -12.74 -1.29 -30.39
C ALA A 173 -11.90 -1.42 -29.11
N VAL A 174 -10.80 -0.67 -29.01
CA VAL A 174 -9.96 -0.60 -27.80
C VAL A 174 -10.74 0.01 -26.64
N ALA A 175 -11.47 1.11 -26.86
CA ALA A 175 -12.28 1.74 -25.83
C ALA A 175 -13.39 0.81 -25.31
N ALA A 176 -14.05 0.06 -26.20
CA ALA A 176 -15.09 -0.90 -25.79
C ALA A 176 -14.53 -2.03 -24.93
N ARG A 177 -13.37 -2.59 -25.31
CA ARG A 177 -12.69 -3.60 -24.49
C ARG A 177 -12.28 -3.04 -23.14
N ALA A 178 -11.78 -1.80 -23.09
CA ALA A 178 -11.40 -1.16 -21.83
C ALA A 178 -12.59 -1.01 -20.88
N VAL A 179 -13.78 -0.65 -21.40
CA VAL A 179 -15.03 -0.62 -20.61
C VAL A 179 -15.33 -2.01 -20.04
N THR A 180 -15.33 -3.05 -20.88
CA THR A 180 -15.61 -4.42 -20.44
C THR A 180 -14.60 -4.94 -19.43
N GLU A 181 -13.31 -4.68 -19.64
CA GLU A 181 -12.27 -5.08 -18.71
C GLU A 181 -12.41 -4.40 -17.35
N SER A 182 -12.66 -3.08 -17.34
CA SER A 182 -12.88 -2.34 -16.10
C SER A 182 -14.15 -2.79 -15.35
N ILE A 183 -15.23 -3.12 -16.07
CA ILE A 183 -16.45 -3.70 -15.47
C ILE A 183 -16.15 -5.06 -14.83
N ASN A 184 -15.43 -5.95 -15.53
CA ASN A 184 -15.09 -7.27 -14.99
C ASN A 184 -14.15 -7.17 -13.78
N GLN A 185 -13.21 -6.22 -13.78
CA GLN A 185 -12.35 -5.92 -12.63
C GLN A 185 -13.19 -5.48 -11.42
N LEU A 186 -14.18 -4.61 -11.62
CA LEU A 186 -15.10 -4.21 -10.56
C LEU A 186 -15.94 -5.38 -10.03
N ILE A 187 -16.54 -6.20 -10.90
CA ILE A 187 -17.29 -7.39 -10.49
C ILE A 187 -16.40 -8.31 -9.65
N THR A 188 -15.17 -8.56 -10.10
CA THR A 188 -14.21 -9.41 -9.38
C THR A 188 -13.90 -8.83 -8.00
N LEU A 189 -13.65 -7.53 -7.92
CA LEU A 189 -13.41 -6.83 -6.65
C LEU A 189 -14.62 -6.97 -5.71
N CYS A 190 -15.83 -6.68 -6.19
CA CYS A 190 -17.06 -6.73 -5.40
C CYS A 190 -17.47 -8.15 -5.01
N THR A 191 -17.15 -9.17 -5.83
CA THR A 191 -17.40 -10.59 -5.51
C THR A 191 -16.39 -11.15 -4.51
N GLN A 192 -15.12 -10.76 -4.61
CA GLN A 192 -14.09 -11.09 -3.62
C GLN A 192 -14.30 -10.36 -2.28
N GLN A 193 -14.98 -9.21 -2.29
CA GLN A 193 -15.33 -8.45 -1.09
C GLN A 193 -16.56 -8.99 -0.34
N ALA A 194 -17.15 -10.13 -0.75
CA ALA A 194 -18.18 -10.79 0.04
C ALA A 194 -17.60 -11.23 1.41
N ALA A 195 -18.20 -10.71 2.49
CA ALA A 195 -17.73 -10.82 3.88
C ALA A 195 -17.76 -12.23 4.52
N GLY A 196 -17.89 -13.29 3.73
CA GLY A 196 -17.78 -14.68 4.20
C GLY A 196 -16.50 -15.33 3.69
N PRO A 197 -16.35 -15.50 2.36
CA PRO A 197 -15.17 -16.12 1.78
C PRO A 197 -13.86 -15.39 2.10
N ARG A 198 -13.85 -14.05 2.12
CA ARG A 198 -12.63 -13.27 2.41
C ARG A 198 -12.11 -13.52 3.82
N GLU A 199 -13.00 -13.60 4.79
CA GLU A 199 -12.71 -13.81 6.20
C GLU A 199 -12.17 -15.21 6.42
N CYS A 200 -12.70 -16.20 5.71
CA CYS A 200 -12.13 -17.55 5.65
C CYS A 200 -10.73 -17.56 5.01
N ASP A 201 -10.53 -16.87 3.88
CA ASP A 201 -9.22 -16.80 3.22
C ASP A 201 -8.17 -16.06 4.06
N ASN A 202 -8.58 -15.04 4.82
CA ASN A 202 -7.71 -14.36 5.77
C ASN A 202 -7.36 -15.27 6.95
N ALA A 203 -8.36 -15.96 7.52
CA ALA A 203 -8.14 -16.93 8.59
C ALA A 203 -7.17 -18.04 8.16
N LEU A 204 -7.34 -18.60 6.96
CA LEU A 204 -6.43 -19.63 6.43
C LEU A 204 -4.99 -19.14 6.32
N ARG A 205 -4.77 -17.90 5.83
CA ARG A 205 -3.43 -17.31 5.76
C ARG A 205 -2.79 -17.09 7.14
N GLU A 206 -3.57 -16.62 8.12
CA GLU A 206 -3.09 -16.45 9.49
C GLU A 206 -2.69 -17.81 10.10
N LEU A 207 -3.53 -18.84 9.91
CA LEU A 207 -3.27 -20.20 10.39
C LEU A 207 -2.04 -20.82 9.75
N GLU A 208 -1.84 -20.66 8.44
CA GLU A 208 -0.63 -21.11 7.74
C GLU A 208 0.63 -20.41 8.26
N ALA A 209 0.55 -19.11 8.57
CA ALA A 209 1.67 -18.35 9.11
C ALA A 209 2.12 -18.88 10.48
N VAL A 210 1.18 -19.13 11.40
CA VAL A 210 1.49 -19.66 12.74
C VAL A 210 1.90 -21.14 12.72
N ARG A 211 1.45 -21.91 11.70
CA ARG A 211 1.86 -23.32 11.53
C ARG A 211 3.38 -23.47 11.39
N GLY A 212 4.05 -22.48 10.79
CA GLY A 212 5.51 -22.45 10.67
C GLY A 212 6.23 -22.42 12.02
N LEU A 213 5.61 -21.81 13.05
CA LEU A 213 6.18 -21.75 14.41
C LEU A 213 6.33 -23.13 15.04
N LEU A 214 5.39 -24.05 14.75
CA LEU A 214 5.44 -25.44 15.21
C LEU A 214 6.53 -26.28 14.50
N GLY A 215 7.25 -25.71 13.54
CA GLY A 215 8.37 -26.33 12.84
C GLY A 215 9.73 -26.16 13.56
N ASN A 216 9.92 -25.03 14.27
CA ASN A 216 11.19 -24.65 14.87
C ASN A 216 11.08 -24.55 16.40
N LEU A 217 10.95 -25.70 17.07
CA LEU A 217 10.75 -25.81 18.53
C LEU A 217 11.97 -25.46 19.38
N ASN A 218 13.10 -25.19 18.73
CA ASN A 218 14.32 -24.83 19.43
C ASN A 218 14.25 -23.40 19.93
N GLU A 219 13.50 -22.49 19.31
CA GLU A 219 13.47 -21.09 19.75
C GLU A 219 12.21 -20.79 20.58
N PRO A 220 12.30 -19.92 21.60
CA PRO A 220 11.12 -19.42 22.29
C PRO A 220 10.24 -18.65 21.29
N VAL A 221 8.93 -18.92 21.33
CA VAL A 221 7.94 -18.24 20.48
C VAL A 221 7.61 -16.86 21.06
N ASN A 222 7.60 -16.74 22.39
CA ASN A 222 7.31 -15.49 23.10
C ASN A 222 7.98 -15.50 24.50
N GLU A 223 7.70 -14.48 25.32
CA GLU A 223 8.25 -14.33 26.67
C GLU A 223 7.35 -14.92 27.78
N LEU A 224 6.29 -15.66 27.44
CA LEU A 224 5.36 -16.21 28.43
C LEU A 224 6.01 -17.30 29.29
N SER A 225 5.68 -17.31 30.58
CA SER A 225 6.02 -18.42 31.46
C SER A 225 5.12 -19.64 31.20
N TYR A 226 5.49 -20.79 31.78
CA TYR A 226 4.71 -22.02 31.61
C TYR A 226 3.26 -21.87 32.12
N PHE A 227 3.05 -21.18 33.24
CA PHE A 227 1.71 -20.97 33.79
C PHE A 227 0.91 -19.96 32.97
N ASP A 228 1.56 -18.90 32.47
CA ASP A 228 0.91 -17.93 31.58
C ASP A 228 0.49 -18.58 30.25
N CYS A 229 1.28 -19.54 29.75
CA CYS A 229 0.90 -20.34 28.58
C CYS A 229 -0.38 -21.15 28.84
N ILE A 230 -0.53 -21.75 30.03
CA ILE A 230 -1.74 -22.49 30.41
C ILE A 230 -2.95 -21.55 30.49
N GLU A 231 -2.80 -20.37 31.10
CA GLU A 231 -3.86 -19.37 31.15
C GLU A 231 -4.29 -18.93 29.75
N SER A 232 -3.33 -18.65 28.87
CA SER A 232 -3.58 -18.31 27.47
C SER A 232 -4.30 -19.43 26.72
N VAL A 233 -3.93 -20.69 26.95
CA VAL A 233 -4.64 -21.84 26.35
C VAL A 233 -6.09 -21.93 26.86
N MET A 234 -6.34 -21.70 28.15
CA MET A 234 -7.69 -21.70 28.70
C MET A 234 -8.56 -20.58 28.14
N GLU A 235 -8.03 -19.36 28.05
CA GLU A 235 -8.75 -18.22 27.51
C GLU A 235 -9.09 -18.41 26.02
N ASN A 236 -8.09 -18.77 25.22
CA ASN A 236 -8.29 -18.97 23.78
C ASN A 236 -9.19 -20.18 23.49
N SER A 237 -9.12 -21.26 24.27
CA SER A 237 -10.02 -22.42 24.09
C SER A 237 -11.48 -22.08 24.37
N LYS A 238 -11.76 -21.20 25.36
CA LYS A 238 -13.10 -20.69 25.62
C LYS A 238 -13.62 -19.86 24.44
N VAL A 239 -12.82 -18.91 23.96
CA VAL A 239 -13.16 -18.06 22.80
C VAL A 239 -13.40 -18.91 21.56
N LEU A 240 -12.56 -19.91 21.31
CA LEU A 240 -12.73 -20.83 20.19
C LEU A 240 -14.04 -21.62 20.29
N GLY A 241 -14.39 -22.13 21.48
CA GLY A 241 -15.65 -22.84 21.71
C GLY A 241 -16.89 -21.98 21.44
N GLU A 242 -16.88 -20.73 21.91
CA GLU A 242 -17.94 -19.75 21.64
C GLU A 242 -18.01 -19.40 20.14
N SER A 243 -16.86 -19.19 19.51
CA SER A 243 -16.77 -18.84 18.08
C SER A 243 -17.23 -19.99 17.18
N MET A 244 -16.88 -21.25 17.49
CA MET A 244 -17.36 -22.42 16.74
C MET A 244 -18.89 -22.57 16.80
N ALA A 245 -19.49 -22.28 17.95
CA ALA A 245 -20.94 -22.25 18.09
C ALA A 245 -21.56 -21.10 17.28
N GLY A 246 -20.93 -19.91 17.32
CA GLY A 246 -21.30 -18.75 16.52
C GLY A 246 -21.29 -19.05 15.01
N ILE A 247 -20.17 -19.57 14.50
CA ILE A 247 -20.01 -19.98 13.09
C ILE A 247 -21.17 -20.90 12.66
N SER A 248 -21.45 -21.97 13.42
CA SER A 248 -22.51 -22.93 13.12
C SER A 248 -23.90 -22.28 13.11
N GLN A 249 -24.16 -21.36 14.03
CA GLN A 249 -25.43 -20.66 14.14
C GLN A 249 -25.61 -19.65 12.99
N HIS A 250 -24.61 -18.83 12.70
CA HIS A 250 -24.66 -17.82 11.64
C HIS A 250 -24.75 -18.43 10.24
N CYS A 251 -24.13 -19.60 10.02
CA CYS A 251 -24.36 -20.40 8.81
C CYS A 251 -25.83 -20.78 8.61
N LYS A 252 -26.57 -21.08 9.69
CA LYS A 252 -27.99 -21.46 9.60
C LYS A 252 -28.90 -20.26 9.37
N THR A 253 -28.55 -19.10 9.93
CA THR A 253 -29.35 -17.87 9.78
C THR A 253 -29.05 -17.10 8.51
N GLY A 254 -27.97 -17.44 7.79
CA GLY A 254 -27.53 -16.74 6.58
C GLY A 254 -26.93 -15.36 6.86
N ASP A 255 -26.51 -15.10 8.10
CA ASP A 255 -25.88 -13.84 8.48
C ASP A 255 -24.38 -13.90 8.17
N VAL A 256 -24.02 -13.43 6.98
CA VAL A 256 -22.65 -13.49 6.46
C VAL A 256 -21.70 -12.62 7.28
N LEU A 257 -22.17 -11.49 7.84
CA LEU A 257 -21.34 -10.57 8.60
C LEU A 257 -20.96 -11.15 9.95
N ALA A 258 -21.96 -11.62 10.71
CA ALA A 258 -21.72 -12.23 12.01
C ALA A 258 -20.95 -13.57 11.88
N PHE A 259 -21.14 -14.29 10.76
CA PHE A 259 -20.31 -15.42 10.40
C PHE A 259 -18.84 -15.02 10.23
N GLY A 260 -18.55 -13.98 9.43
CA GLY A 260 -17.19 -13.49 9.20
C GLY A 260 -16.49 -13.05 10.49
N GLU A 261 -17.20 -12.36 11.39
CA GLU A 261 -16.70 -12.00 12.71
C GLU A 261 -16.37 -13.23 13.56
N SER A 262 -17.26 -14.23 13.58
CA SER A 262 -17.04 -15.47 14.32
C SER A 262 -15.85 -16.28 13.76
N VAL A 263 -15.66 -16.30 12.44
CA VAL A 263 -14.48 -16.90 11.79
C VAL A 263 -13.20 -16.15 12.16
N SER A 264 -13.24 -14.82 12.17
CA SER A 264 -12.09 -14.00 12.57
C SER A 264 -11.68 -14.23 14.03
N LEU A 265 -12.66 -14.30 14.94
CA LEU A 265 -12.41 -14.61 16.36
C LEU A 265 -11.85 -16.03 16.55
N ALA A 266 -12.40 -17.02 15.83
CA ALA A 266 -11.90 -18.39 15.86
C ALA A 266 -10.45 -18.48 15.34
N SER A 267 -10.11 -17.79 14.25
CA SER A 267 -8.75 -17.71 13.70
C SER A 267 -7.77 -17.16 14.74
N LYS A 268 -8.09 -16.02 15.34
CA LYS A 268 -7.23 -15.38 16.36
C LYS A 268 -7.03 -16.28 17.58
N ALA A 269 -8.08 -16.94 18.05
CA ALA A 269 -7.99 -17.88 19.15
C ALA A 269 -7.10 -19.09 18.80
N LEU A 270 -7.21 -19.63 17.59
CA LEU A 270 -6.34 -20.70 17.09
C LEU A 270 -4.87 -20.26 16.96
N CYS A 271 -4.61 -19.03 16.51
CA CYS A 271 -3.28 -18.44 16.50
C CYS A 271 -2.71 -18.34 17.91
N GLY A 272 -3.47 -17.79 18.86
CA GLY A 272 -3.06 -17.70 20.27
C GLY A 272 -2.80 -19.08 20.91
N LEU A 273 -3.64 -20.08 20.61
CA LEU A 273 -3.42 -21.47 21.03
C LEU A 273 -2.13 -22.05 20.44
N THR A 274 -1.84 -21.77 19.17
CA THR A 274 -0.65 -22.26 18.49
C THR A 274 0.62 -21.64 19.06
N GLU A 275 0.60 -20.33 19.33
CA GLU A 275 1.72 -19.62 19.95
C GLU A 275 1.97 -20.08 21.39
N ALA A 276 0.91 -20.22 22.19
CA ALA A 276 1.01 -20.71 23.56
C ALA A 276 1.47 -22.18 23.62
N ALA A 277 0.98 -23.02 22.72
CA ALA A 277 1.43 -24.41 22.61
C ALA A 277 2.88 -24.53 22.15
N GLY A 278 3.31 -23.69 21.20
CA GLY A 278 4.69 -23.60 20.74
C GLY A 278 5.64 -23.19 21.88
N GLN A 279 5.29 -22.13 22.61
CA GLN A 279 6.05 -21.70 23.78
C GLN A 279 6.09 -22.76 24.89
N ALA A 280 4.94 -23.34 25.24
CA ALA A 280 4.88 -24.40 26.25
C ALA A 280 5.73 -25.60 25.85
N SER A 281 5.72 -25.97 24.56
CA SER A 281 6.59 -27.02 24.02
C SER A 281 8.07 -26.66 24.20
N TYR A 282 8.47 -25.45 23.85
CA TYR A 282 9.85 -24.99 24.08
C TYR A 282 10.25 -25.11 25.56
N LEU A 283 9.43 -24.58 26.48
CA LEU A 283 9.68 -24.63 27.92
C LEU A 283 9.78 -26.06 28.46
N VAL A 284 8.95 -26.98 27.96
CA VAL A 284 9.01 -28.42 28.31
C VAL A 284 10.32 -29.04 27.82
N GLY A 285 10.75 -28.75 26.59
CA GLY A 285 12.01 -29.28 26.06
C GLY A 285 13.24 -28.81 26.84
N VAL A 286 13.23 -27.53 27.25
CA VAL A 286 14.30 -26.93 28.07
C VAL A 286 14.25 -27.39 29.54
N SER A 287 13.11 -27.86 30.02
CA SER A 287 12.98 -28.37 31.40
C SER A 287 13.72 -29.69 31.64
N ASP A 288 14.12 -30.39 30.58
CA ASP A 288 14.94 -31.60 30.70
C ASP A 288 16.33 -31.28 31.27
N PRO A 289 16.83 -31.99 32.29
CA PRO A 289 18.12 -31.68 32.92
C PRO A 289 19.34 -31.76 32.00
N SER A 290 19.23 -32.45 30.85
CA SER A 290 20.30 -32.54 29.86
C SER A 290 20.18 -31.52 28.72
N SER A 291 19.06 -30.78 28.69
CA SER A 291 18.87 -29.63 27.80
C SER A 291 19.52 -28.37 28.37
N HIS A 292 19.98 -27.50 27.48
CA HIS A 292 20.49 -26.17 27.83
C HIS A 292 19.60 -25.12 27.18
N SER A 293 18.98 -24.27 28.00
CA SER A 293 18.24 -23.10 27.53
C SER A 293 19.16 -22.23 26.69
N GLY A 294 18.72 -21.89 25.48
CA GLY A 294 19.40 -20.90 24.66
C GLY A 294 19.33 -19.55 25.36
N HIS A 295 20.44 -18.84 25.42
CA HIS A 295 20.45 -17.50 25.98
C HIS A 295 20.50 -16.52 24.83
N GLU A 296 19.50 -15.64 24.74
CA GLU A 296 19.58 -14.49 23.86
C GLU A 296 20.84 -13.70 24.25
N GLY A 297 21.69 -13.41 23.26
CA GLY A 297 22.91 -12.65 23.48
C GLY A 297 22.58 -11.30 24.10
N LEU A 298 23.50 -10.75 24.88
CA LEU A 298 23.33 -9.43 25.47
C LEU A 298 23.25 -8.32 24.41
N VAL A 299 23.75 -8.60 23.20
CA VAL A 299 23.78 -7.71 22.03
C VAL A 299 23.59 -8.51 20.74
N ASP A 300 22.93 -7.92 19.76
CA ASP A 300 22.86 -8.46 18.39
C ASP A 300 24.09 -8.00 17.59
N PRO A 301 25.06 -8.89 17.29
CA PRO A 301 26.27 -8.51 16.54
C PRO A 301 25.96 -8.02 15.12
N ILE A 302 24.86 -8.47 14.50
CA ILE A 302 24.45 -8.05 13.16
C ILE A 302 23.97 -6.61 13.18
N GLN A 303 23.19 -6.23 14.20
CA GLN A 303 22.75 -4.85 14.41
C GLN A 303 23.94 -3.91 14.59
N PHE A 304 24.94 -4.30 15.39
CA PHE A 304 26.14 -3.51 15.65
C PHE A 304 26.99 -3.35 14.39
N ALA A 305 27.22 -4.43 13.63
CA ALA A 305 27.95 -4.39 12.37
C ALA A 305 27.27 -3.49 11.33
N ARG A 306 25.94 -3.58 11.19
CA ARG A 306 25.16 -2.74 10.27
C ARG A 306 25.22 -1.26 10.67
N ALA A 307 25.10 -0.95 11.96
CA ALA A 307 25.20 0.42 12.45
C ALA A 307 26.61 0.99 12.25
N HIS A 308 27.66 0.20 12.50
CA HIS A 308 29.06 0.57 12.26
C HIS A 308 29.28 0.92 10.78
N GLN A 309 28.86 0.05 9.85
CA GLN A 309 29.00 0.29 8.41
C GLN A 309 28.24 1.54 7.96
N ALA A 310 27.01 1.76 8.45
CA ALA A 310 26.22 2.94 8.11
C ALA A 310 26.88 4.24 8.62
N ILE A 311 27.45 4.23 9.82
CA ILE A 311 28.19 5.36 10.38
C ILE A 311 29.46 5.60 9.55
N GLN A 312 30.21 4.56 9.19
CA GLN A 312 31.42 4.68 8.38
C GLN A 312 31.13 5.31 7.00
N MET A 313 30.11 4.85 6.30
CA MET A 313 29.70 5.42 5.01
C MET A 313 29.23 6.88 5.15
N ALA A 314 28.48 7.20 6.21
CA ALA A 314 28.04 8.57 6.46
C ALA A 314 29.22 9.49 6.80
N CYS A 315 30.18 9.02 7.60
CA CYS A 315 31.42 9.75 7.89
C CYS A 315 32.26 9.98 6.64
N GLN A 316 32.30 9.04 5.70
CA GLN A 316 32.98 9.24 4.42
C GLN A 316 32.34 10.38 3.60
N ASN A 317 31.01 10.44 3.56
CA ASN A 317 30.28 11.52 2.89
C ASN A 317 30.48 12.89 3.57
N LEU A 318 30.69 12.94 4.89
CA LEU A 318 31.00 14.18 5.62
C LEU A 318 32.38 14.76 5.28
N VAL A 319 33.27 13.91 4.77
CA VAL A 319 34.69 14.21 4.55
C VAL A 319 35.02 14.34 3.05
N ASP A 320 34.11 13.90 2.18
CA ASP A 320 34.23 14.00 0.73
C ASP A 320 34.15 15.47 0.25
N PRO A 321 35.17 15.95 -0.52
CA PRO A 321 35.16 17.27 -1.14
C PRO A 321 33.97 17.51 -2.09
N ALA A 322 33.42 16.44 -2.70
CA ALA A 322 32.31 16.53 -3.65
C ALA A 322 30.93 16.62 -2.99
N SER A 323 30.84 16.45 -1.66
CA SER A 323 29.58 16.48 -0.93
C SER A 323 29.01 17.90 -0.81
N SER A 324 27.74 18.04 -1.19
CA SER A 324 26.93 19.25 -0.99
C SER A 324 26.50 19.43 0.48
N ALA A 325 26.13 20.66 0.86
CA ALA A 325 25.67 20.96 2.21
C ALA A 325 24.44 20.12 2.65
N SER A 326 23.55 19.79 1.70
CA SER A 326 22.39 18.93 1.94
C SER A 326 22.80 17.48 2.26
N GLN A 327 23.79 16.94 1.52
CA GLN A 327 24.34 15.61 1.77
C GLN A 327 25.07 15.53 3.12
N VAL A 328 25.77 16.59 3.52
CA VAL A 328 26.43 16.69 4.83
C VAL A 328 25.41 16.65 5.97
N LEU A 329 24.31 17.40 5.88
CA LEU A 329 23.26 17.39 6.90
C LEU A 329 22.52 16.04 6.98
N SER A 330 22.29 15.41 5.83
CA SER A 330 21.71 14.07 5.74
C SER A 330 22.63 13.02 6.41
N ALA A 331 23.93 13.04 6.08
CA ALA A 331 24.92 12.16 6.68
C ALA A 331 25.00 12.33 8.21
N ALA A 332 24.95 13.57 8.72
CA ALA A 332 24.93 13.83 10.16
C ALA A 332 23.70 13.21 10.85
N THR A 333 22.55 13.22 10.19
CA THR A 333 21.30 12.65 10.69
C THR A 333 21.36 11.12 10.73
N ILE A 334 21.96 10.50 9.71
CA ILE A 334 22.21 9.05 9.66
C ILE A 334 23.13 8.64 10.82
N VAL A 335 24.24 9.37 11.03
CA VAL A 335 25.15 9.12 12.15
C VAL A 335 24.41 9.21 13.49
N ALA A 336 23.68 10.30 13.75
CA ALA A 336 22.95 10.48 15.00
C ALA A 336 21.89 9.39 15.27
N LYS A 337 21.20 8.92 14.22
CA LYS A 337 20.22 7.83 14.31
C LYS A 337 20.88 6.52 14.74
N HIS A 338 21.95 6.13 14.04
CA HIS A 338 22.62 4.85 14.30
C HIS A 338 23.41 4.85 15.62
N THR A 339 24.04 5.97 16.00
CA THR A 339 24.73 6.06 17.30
C THR A 339 23.73 6.08 18.47
N SER A 340 22.57 6.71 18.31
CA SER A 340 21.49 6.62 19.32
C SER A 340 20.97 5.18 19.50
N ALA A 341 20.80 4.44 18.40
CA ALA A 341 20.42 3.03 18.43
C ALA A 341 21.48 2.18 19.17
N LEU A 342 22.77 2.38 18.89
CA LEU A 342 23.87 1.71 19.59
C LEU A 342 23.88 2.03 21.09
N CYS A 343 23.68 3.29 21.48
CA CYS A 343 23.61 3.70 22.88
C CYS A 343 22.44 3.03 23.62
N ASN A 344 21.27 2.91 22.97
CA ASN A 344 20.12 2.23 23.54
C ASN A 344 20.39 0.72 23.71
N ALA A 345 21.00 0.07 22.72
CA ALA A 345 21.38 -1.33 22.79
C ALA A 345 22.40 -1.59 23.93
N CYS A 346 23.41 -0.74 24.07
CA CYS A 346 24.38 -0.82 25.17
C CYS A 346 23.73 -0.61 26.55
N ARG A 347 22.75 0.30 26.65
CA ARG A 347 22.01 0.50 27.89
C ARG A 347 21.24 -0.75 28.28
N LEU A 348 20.56 -1.39 27.33
CA LEU A 348 19.83 -2.64 27.55
C LEU A 348 20.79 -3.78 27.95
N ALA A 349 21.90 -3.95 27.23
CA ALA A 349 22.95 -4.91 27.54
C ALA A 349 23.52 -4.70 28.96
N SER A 350 23.75 -3.44 29.36
CA SER A 350 24.24 -3.10 30.70
C SER A 350 23.26 -3.42 31.83
N SER A 351 21.95 -3.39 31.54
CA SER A 351 20.91 -3.79 32.52
C SER A 351 20.74 -5.29 32.62
N LYS A 352 20.99 -6.03 31.53
CA LYS A 352 20.84 -7.49 31.45
C LYS A 352 22.11 -8.26 31.88
N THR A 353 23.30 -7.64 31.84
CA THR A 353 24.56 -8.33 32.18
C THR A 353 24.80 -8.45 33.69
N SER A 354 25.19 -9.65 34.14
CA SER A 354 25.59 -9.92 35.53
C SER A 354 27.05 -9.59 35.82
N ASN A 355 27.88 -9.38 34.79
CA ASN A 355 29.30 -9.07 34.95
C ASN A 355 29.50 -7.57 35.23
N PRO A 356 30.00 -7.17 36.42
CA PRO A 356 30.16 -5.76 36.79
C PRO A 356 31.19 -5.02 35.93
N VAL A 357 32.17 -5.72 35.34
CA VAL A 357 33.17 -5.14 34.44
C VAL A 357 32.54 -4.86 33.07
N ALA A 358 31.84 -5.84 32.51
CA ALA A 358 31.14 -5.67 31.22
C ALA A 358 30.05 -4.59 31.30
N ARG A 359 29.32 -4.53 32.41
CA ARG A 359 28.32 -3.48 32.69
C ARG A 359 28.95 -2.08 32.63
N ARG A 360 30.08 -1.89 33.33
CA ARG A 360 30.80 -0.60 33.31
C ARG A 360 31.29 -0.27 31.91
N GLN A 361 31.80 -1.26 31.19
CA GLN A 361 32.29 -1.09 29.82
C GLN A 361 31.17 -0.66 28.86
N PHE A 362 30.00 -1.33 28.86
CA PHE A 362 28.86 -0.93 28.02
C PHE A 362 28.38 0.49 28.30
N VAL A 363 28.29 0.90 29.56
CA VAL A 363 27.90 2.26 29.94
C VAL A 363 28.95 3.28 29.48
N GLN A 364 30.24 2.94 29.63
CA GLN A 364 31.33 3.82 29.22
C GLN A 364 31.40 3.98 27.70
N SER A 365 31.31 2.88 26.94
CA SER A 365 31.31 2.91 25.48
C SER A 365 30.09 3.65 24.92
N ALA A 366 28.89 3.48 25.50
CA ALA A 366 27.71 4.26 25.11
C ALA A 366 27.90 5.76 25.38
N LYS A 367 28.50 6.12 26.52
CA LYS A 367 28.79 7.51 26.86
C LYS A 367 29.83 8.12 25.91
N GLU A 368 30.85 7.36 25.55
CA GLU A 368 31.89 7.78 24.61
C GLU A 368 31.34 8.00 23.20
N VAL A 369 30.52 7.07 22.69
CA VAL A 369 29.82 7.20 21.41
C VAL A 369 28.86 8.41 21.43
N ALA A 370 28.11 8.62 22.51
CA ALA A 370 27.22 9.78 22.64
C ALA A 370 27.99 11.11 22.66
N ASN A 371 29.11 11.18 23.39
CA ASN A 371 29.93 12.39 23.49
C ASN A 371 30.61 12.74 22.16
N THR A 372 31.19 11.76 21.48
CA THR A 372 31.83 11.94 20.17
C THR A 372 30.80 12.31 19.09
N THR A 373 29.62 11.69 19.11
CA THR A 373 28.50 12.07 18.23
C THR A 373 28.05 13.51 18.49
N ALA A 374 27.86 13.90 19.76
CA ALA A 374 27.43 15.26 20.10
C ALA A 374 28.46 16.32 19.69
N ASN A 375 29.76 16.00 19.81
CA ASN A 375 30.83 16.87 19.33
C ASN A 375 30.80 17.01 17.80
N LEU A 376 30.60 15.91 17.06
CA LEU A 376 30.46 15.94 15.60
C LEU A 376 29.25 16.77 15.15
N VAL A 377 28.07 16.55 15.76
CA VAL A 377 26.85 17.30 15.44
C VAL A 377 26.99 18.78 15.77
N LYS A 378 27.66 19.14 16.89
CA LYS A 378 27.98 20.53 17.22
C LYS A 378 28.90 21.15 16.17
N THR A 379 29.95 20.47 15.73
CA THR A 379 30.85 20.98 14.67
C THR A 379 30.13 21.20 13.34
N ILE A 380 29.14 20.36 13.00
CA ILE A 380 28.33 20.51 11.80
C ILE A 380 27.32 21.66 11.94
N LYS A 381 26.73 21.83 13.13
CA LYS A 381 25.67 22.82 13.41
C LYS A 381 26.18 24.23 13.71
N VAL A 382 27.34 24.38 14.35
CA VAL A 382 27.99 25.68 14.63
C VAL A 382 28.48 26.35 13.34
N ASN A 383 28.72 25.57 12.29
CA ASN A 383 29.27 26.06 11.02
C ASN A 383 28.26 26.04 9.85
N SER A 384 27.00 25.67 10.12
CA SER A 384 25.87 25.96 9.24
C SER A 384 25.21 27.25 9.74
N PRO A 385 25.29 28.39 9.02
CA PRO A 385 24.65 29.61 9.47
C PRO A 385 23.14 29.39 9.59
N THR A 386 22.61 29.63 10.78
CA THR A 386 21.18 29.62 11.11
C THR A 386 20.41 30.80 10.50
N ASP A 387 20.85 31.34 9.37
CA ASP A 387 20.11 32.37 8.65
C ASP A 387 19.43 31.77 7.42
N GLN A 388 18.12 31.96 7.38
CA GLN A 388 17.21 31.50 6.33
C GLN A 388 17.42 32.22 4.98
N ASN A 389 18.57 32.87 4.76
CA ASN A 389 18.90 33.71 3.61
C ASN A 389 20.31 33.45 3.02
N ALA A 390 20.78 32.21 3.02
CA ALA A 390 21.98 31.82 2.27
C ALA A 390 21.73 30.49 1.53
N LEU A 391 20.88 30.55 0.51
CA LEU A 391 20.91 29.58 -0.58
C LEU A 391 22.25 29.80 -1.29
N ASP A 392 23.08 28.74 -1.39
CA ASP A 392 24.39 28.69 -2.08
C ASP A 392 25.65 29.08 -1.29
N GLY A 393 25.74 28.72 -0.01
CA GLY A 393 27.01 28.73 0.74
C GLY A 393 27.71 27.36 0.73
N ASP A 394 28.81 27.21 -0.03
CA ASP A 394 29.65 26.01 -0.02
C ASP A 394 30.12 25.66 1.41
N PHE A 395 30.04 24.38 1.77
CA PHE A 395 30.62 23.88 3.01
C PHE A 395 32.15 24.03 2.96
N SER A 396 32.69 25.07 3.62
CA SER A 396 34.12 25.44 3.58
C SER A 396 35.06 24.26 3.88
N GLU A 397 36.21 24.23 3.20
CA GLU A 397 37.27 23.23 3.38
C GLU A 397 37.77 23.17 4.84
N GLU A 398 37.75 24.30 5.55
CA GLU A 398 38.08 24.36 6.98
C GLU A 398 37.07 23.58 7.85
N ASN A 399 35.78 23.62 7.49
CA ASN A 399 34.72 22.89 8.18
C ASN A 399 34.79 21.39 7.87
N ARG A 400 35.17 21.02 6.63
CA ARG A 400 35.46 19.63 6.25
C ARG A 400 36.64 19.07 7.06
N ASN A 401 37.70 19.85 7.25
CA ASN A 401 38.85 19.43 8.06
C ASN A 401 38.50 19.28 9.54
N LYS A 402 37.66 20.16 10.10
CA LYS A 402 37.13 20.02 11.48
C LYS A 402 36.21 18.80 11.62
N CYS A 403 35.38 18.50 10.61
CA CYS A 403 34.56 17.29 10.61
C CYS A 403 35.42 16.03 10.50
N ARG A 404 36.44 16.01 9.63
CA ARG A 404 37.42 14.92 9.51
C ARG A 404 38.11 14.62 10.85
N ALA A 405 38.51 15.67 11.57
CA ALA A 405 39.10 15.53 12.91
C ALA A 405 38.09 15.00 13.95
N ALA A 406 36.81 15.36 13.84
CA ALA A 406 35.75 14.89 14.74
C ALA A 406 35.22 13.48 14.40
N THR A 407 35.33 13.03 13.14
CA THR A 407 34.88 11.69 12.71
C THR A 407 35.81 10.58 13.17
N ALA A 408 37.12 10.82 13.27
CA ALA A 408 38.08 9.77 13.65
C ALA A 408 37.82 9.20 15.06
N PRO A 409 37.65 10.02 16.12
CA PRO A 409 37.31 9.51 17.46
C PRO A 409 35.95 8.82 17.52
N LEU A 410 34.99 9.23 16.69
CA LEU A 410 33.69 8.58 16.61
C LEU A 410 33.79 7.18 16.00
N LEU A 411 34.52 7.04 14.89
CA LEU A 411 34.72 5.74 14.25
C LEU A 411 35.47 4.78 15.17
N GLU A 412 36.50 5.25 15.86
CA GLU A 412 37.25 4.47 16.84
C GLU A 412 36.35 4.02 18.02
N ALA A 413 35.52 4.92 18.57
CA ALA A 413 34.59 4.57 19.64
C ALA A 413 33.55 3.52 19.22
N VAL A 414 33.03 3.63 17.98
CA VAL A 414 32.05 2.67 17.43
C VAL A 414 32.73 1.34 17.08
N GLU A 415 33.96 1.35 16.59
CA GLU A 415 34.75 0.14 16.30
C GLU A 415 35.11 -0.62 17.58
N ASN A 416 35.59 0.08 18.62
CA ASN A 416 35.86 -0.50 19.93
C ASN A 416 34.60 -1.12 20.54
N LEU A 417 33.46 -0.43 20.42
CA LEU A 417 32.18 -0.95 20.88
C LEU A 417 31.74 -2.18 20.08
N SER A 418 31.88 -2.17 18.75
CA SER A 418 31.53 -3.32 17.90
C SER A 418 32.43 -4.52 18.16
N THR A 419 33.72 -4.30 18.41
CA THR A 419 34.68 -5.35 18.75
C THR A 419 34.34 -5.98 20.10
N PHE A 420 33.98 -5.14 21.08
CA PHE A 420 33.52 -5.60 22.38
C PHE A 420 32.19 -6.38 22.29
N ALA A 421 31.24 -5.88 21.49
CA ALA A 421 29.96 -6.54 21.25
C ALA A 421 30.09 -7.88 20.49
N ASN A 422 31.14 -8.04 19.69
CA ASN A 422 31.47 -9.29 18.98
C ASN A 422 32.15 -10.34 19.86
N ASN A 423 32.34 -10.10 21.16
CA ASN A 423 32.84 -11.13 22.07
C ASN A 423 31.81 -12.28 22.14
N PRO A 424 32.20 -13.55 21.90
CA PRO A 424 31.31 -14.71 21.98
C PRO A 424 30.59 -14.84 23.33
N ASP A 425 31.14 -14.28 24.42
CA ASP A 425 30.48 -14.24 25.74
C ASP A 425 29.17 -13.44 25.77
N PHE A 426 28.94 -12.58 24.76
CA PHE A 426 27.73 -11.75 24.63
C PHE A 426 26.85 -12.16 23.45
N ALA A 427 27.27 -13.14 22.65
CA ALA A 427 26.53 -13.65 21.51
C ALA A 427 25.40 -14.60 21.97
N SER A 428 24.36 -14.72 21.16
CA SER A 428 23.28 -15.68 21.42
C SER A 428 23.84 -17.10 21.39
N ILE A 429 23.63 -17.85 22.46
CA ILE A 429 23.92 -19.29 22.50
C ILE A 429 22.63 -19.99 22.07
N PRO A 430 22.63 -20.72 20.94
CA PRO A 430 21.44 -21.43 20.53
C PRO A 430 21.09 -22.50 21.58
N PRO A 431 19.80 -22.69 21.85
CA PRO A 431 19.31 -23.75 22.74
C PRO A 431 19.73 -25.12 22.20
N GLN A 432 20.23 -25.96 23.10
CA GLN A 432 20.44 -27.37 22.80
C GLN A 432 19.41 -28.17 23.58
N ILE A 433 18.38 -28.61 22.85
CA ILE A 433 17.34 -29.50 23.39
C ILE A 433 17.84 -30.93 23.26
N SER A 434 17.82 -31.68 24.36
CA SER A 434 18.18 -33.11 24.38
C SER A 434 17.18 -33.95 23.57
N ASN A 435 17.56 -35.18 23.23
CA ASN A 435 16.62 -36.09 22.56
C ASN A 435 15.42 -36.43 23.45
N GLU A 436 15.64 -36.52 24.76
CA GLU A 436 14.64 -36.75 25.79
C GLU A 436 13.72 -35.54 25.97
N GLY A 437 14.28 -34.34 25.93
CA GLY A 437 13.53 -33.08 25.90
C GLY A 437 12.64 -33.00 24.66
N SER A 438 13.20 -33.28 23.47
CA SER A 438 12.45 -33.29 22.21
C SER A 438 11.33 -34.34 22.20
N ALA A 439 11.58 -35.54 22.74
CA ALA A 439 10.55 -36.58 22.89
C ALA A 439 9.40 -36.12 23.80
N SER A 440 9.68 -35.29 24.80
CA SER A 440 8.68 -34.73 25.73
C SER A 440 7.86 -33.60 25.09
N GLN A 441 8.39 -32.92 24.07
CA GLN A 441 7.66 -31.90 23.29
C GLN A 441 6.65 -32.50 22.32
N GLU A 442 6.99 -33.63 21.71
CA GLU A 442 6.25 -34.22 20.59
C GLU A 442 4.74 -34.38 20.83
N PRO A 443 4.24 -34.80 22.02
CA PRO A 443 2.80 -34.90 22.26
C PRO A 443 2.05 -33.57 22.16
N ILE A 444 2.67 -32.48 22.65
CA ILE A 444 2.08 -31.14 22.63
C ILE A 444 2.06 -30.62 21.20
N VAL A 445 3.18 -30.75 20.50
CA VAL A 445 3.34 -30.27 19.12
C VAL A 445 2.45 -31.04 18.16
N ARG A 446 2.35 -32.36 18.32
CA ARG A 446 1.45 -33.19 17.52
C ARG A 446 0.00 -32.77 17.72
N SER A 447 -0.41 -32.52 18.97
CA SER A 447 -1.77 -32.04 19.25
C SER A 447 -2.02 -30.67 18.63
N ALA A 448 -1.05 -29.75 18.73
CA ALA A 448 -1.15 -28.43 18.13
C ALA A 448 -1.21 -28.48 16.59
N ARG A 449 -0.43 -29.35 15.95
CA ARG A 449 -0.45 -29.56 14.50
C ARG A 449 -1.77 -30.15 14.00
N CYS A 450 -2.49 -30.91 14.83
CA CYS A 450 -3.82 -31.45 14.49
C CYS A 450 -4.95 -30.41 14.63
N MET A 451 -4.70 -29.24 15.23
CA MET A 451 -5.69 -28.16 15.30
C MET A 451 -5.85 -27.39 13.97
N HIS A 452 -4.90 -27.57 13.06
CA HIS A 452 -4.88 -27.03 11.70
C HIS A 452 -5.14 -28.16 10.69
#